data_AF-A0A7G1IIR9-F1
#
_entry.id   AF-A0A7G1IIR9-F1
#
_cell.length_a   1.000
_cell.length_b   1.000
_cell.length_c   1.000
_cell.angle_alpha   90.00
_cell.angle_beta   90.00
_cell.angle_gamma   90.00
#
_symmetry.space_group_name_H-M   'P 1'
#
loop_
_entity.id
_entity.type
_entity.pdbx_description
1 polymer ?
#
loop_
_entity_poly.entity_id
_entity_poly.type
_entity_poly.pdbx_seq_one_letter_code
_entity_poly.pdbx_strand_id
1 'polypeptide(L)'
;MLVRWITEPADLADADLIVLPGSKATVADLSWLRERGLARGIVDHARAGRPVLGICGGFQMLCRSIEDTIESGAGAVAGLGLLDADVVFAADKRLRRWQSPLTGYEIHHGRLARCAETGWFDIDSEVQGVRSGAVFGTHWHGLLDNDDFRRAWLTQVAAAAGRSGFVIADGVNVAARRDAQLDLMADLLTSHVDVKAVLGLLAGPPPQLPYLVSELRVYGGAVDGAGHAGWAVIR
;
A
#
# COMPACT_ATOMS: atom_id res chain seq x y z
N MET A 1 9.96 1.83 -20.37
CA MET A 1 8.67 1.90 -19.64
C MET A 1 8.76 3.07 -18.67
N LEU A 2 7.81 4.00 -18.73
CA LEU A 2 7.71 5.10 -17.79
C LEU A 2 6.71 4.71 -16.69
N VAL A 3 7.06 4.92 -15.43
CA VAL A 3 6.13 4.79 -14.31
C VAL A 3 5.72 6.18 -13.88
N ARG A 4 4.41 6.41 -13.77
CA ARG A 4 3.83 7.69 -13.36
C ARG A 4 2.89 7.47 -12.18
N TRP A 5 2.99 8.32 -11.17
CA TRP A 5 1.97 8.42 -10.13
C TRP A 5 0.85 9.30 -10.66
N ILE A 6 -0.37 8.77 -10.66
CA ILE A 6 -1.53 9.43 -11.25
C ILE A 6 -2.47 9.88 -10.13
N THR A 7 -2.82 11.16 -10.16
CA THR A 7 -3.79 11.75 -9.23
C THR A 7 -4.96 12.43 -9.94
N GLU A 8 -4.87 12.59 -11.26
CA GLU A 8 -5.90 13.23 -12.09
C GLU A 8 -6.35 12.28 -13.22
N PRO A 9 -7.65 12.22 -13.56
CA PRO A 9 -8.18 11.28 -14.56
C PRO A 9 -7.57 11.40 -15.96
N ALA A 10 -7.19 12.62 -16.37
CA ALA A 10 -6.62 12.87 -17.69
C ALA A 10 -5.31 12.08 -17.93
N ASP A 11 -4.58 11.80 -16.86
CA ASP A 11 -3.31 11.06 -16.93
C ASP A 11 -3.48 9.54 -17.13
N LEU A 12 -4.72 9.03 -17.05
CA LEU A 12 -5.01 7.61 -17.30
C LEU A 12 -5.14 7.26 -18.78
N ALA A 13 -5.33 8.26 -19.66
CA ALA A 13 -5.74 8.05 -21.05
C ALA A 13 -4.70 7.24 -21.85
N ASP A 14 -3.41 7.51 -21.67
CA ASP A 14 -2.32 6.88 -22.41
C ASP A 14 -1.68 5.68 -21.68
N ALA A 15 -2.07 5.42 -20.42
CA ALA A 15 -1.48 4.36 -19.61
C ALA A 15 -1.66 2.98 -20.27
N ASP A 16 -0.58 2.22 -20.46
CA ASP A 16 -0.64 0.85 -21.02
C ASP A 16 -1.05 -0.21 -19.98
N LEU A 17 -0.87 0.12 -18.71
CA LEU A 17 -1.20 -0.71 -17.57
C LEU A 17 -1.54 0.23 -16.41
N ILE A 18 -2.67 -0.01 -15.77
CA ILE A 18 -3.02 0.63 -14.49
C ILE A 18 -2.67 -0.33 -13.36
N VAL A 19 -1.92 0.12 -12.36
CA VAL A 19 -1.68 -0.63 -11.13
C VAL A 19 -2.35 0.08 -9.97
N LEU A 20 -3.26 -0.61 -9.29
CA LEU A 20 -3.86 -0.21 -8.03
C LEU A 20 -3.11 -0.91 -6.88
N PRO A 21 -2.20 -0.22 -6.18
CA PRO A 21 -1.62 -0.75 -4.97
C PRO A 21 -2.68 -0.80 -3.86
N GLY A 22 -2.41 -1.60 -2.84
CA GLY A 22 -3.19 -1.62 -1.61
C GLY A 22 -2.59 -0.69 -0.57
N SER A 23 -3.46 -0.07 0.22
CA SER A 23 -3.11 0.54 1.50
C SER A 23 -3.81 -0.21 2.65
N LYS A 24 -3.65 0.27 3.88
CA LYS A 24 -4.47 -0.17 5.04
C LYS A 24 -5.81 0.57 5.14
N ALA A 25 -6.17 1.35 4.12
CA ALA A 25 -7.32 2.24 4.09
C ALA A 25 -8.15 2.01 2.81
N THR A 26 -8.36 0.73 2.44
CA THR A 26 -9.00 0.32 1.18
C THR A 26 -10.29 1.08 0.86
N VAL A 27 -11.22 1.20 1.81
CA VAL A 27 -12.52 1.88 1.59
C VAL A 27 -12.35 3.39 1.42
N ALA A 28 -11.41 4.01 2.14
CA ALA A 28 -11.12 5.43 2.01
C ALA A 28 -10.46 5.73 0.66
N ASP A 29 -9.50 4.90 0.23
CA ASP A 29 -8.86 5.02 -1.08
C ASP A 29 -9.86 4.85 -2.22
N LEU A 30 -10.79 3.90 -2.10
CA LEU A 30 -11.86 3.72 -3.07
C LEU A 30 -12.77 4.95 -3.17
N SER A 31 -13.07 5.57 -2.02
CA SER A 31 -13.86 6.81 -1.96
C SER A 31 -13.11 7.95 -2.62
N TRP A 32 -11.82 8.11 -2.33
CA TRP A 32 -10.95 9.10 -2.96
C TRP A 32 -10.86 8.92 -4.48
N LEU A 33 -10.71 7.68 -4.98
CA LEU A 33 -10.71 7.38 -6.41
C LEU A 33 -12.02 7.82 -7.09
N ARG A 34 -13.16 7.67 -6.41
CA ARG A 34 -14.47 8.11 -6.90
C ARG A 34 -14.58 9.63 -6.91
N GLU A 35 -14.21 10.28 -5.83
CA GLU A 35 -14.24 11.75 -5.69
C GLU A 35 -13.36 12.45 -6.73
N ARG A 36 -12.21 11.86 -7.05
CA ARG A 36 -11.28 12.37 -8.08
C ARG A 36 -11.68 12.00 -9.51
N GLY A 37 -12.73 11.19 -9.71
CA GLY A 37 -13.11 10.68 -11.03
C GLY A 37 -12.18 9.61 -11.60
N LEU A 38 -11.15 9.18 -10.85
CA LEU A 38 -10.19 8.15 -11.25
C LEU A 38 -10.86 6.77 -11.38
N ALA A 39 -11.81 6.45 -10.49
CA ALA A 39 -12.57 5.20 -10.53
C ALA A 39 -13.22 4.97 -11.90
N ARG A 40 -13.79 6.03 -12.51
CA ARG A 40 -14.38 5.96 -13.85
C ARG A 40 -13.32 5.70 -14.91
N GLY A 41 -12.20 6.42 -14.87
CA GLY A 41 -11.10 6.22 -15.82
C GLY A 41 -10.51 4.80 -15.78
N ILE A 42 -10.39 4.22 -14.58
CA ILE A 42 -9.95 2.83 -14.40
C ILE A 42 -10.95 1.86 -15.04
N VAL A 43 -12.25 2.05 -14.79
CA VAL A 43 -13.30 1.20 -15.36
C VAL A 43 -13.35 1.32 -16.88
N ASP A 44 -13.27 2.53 -17.43
CA ASP A 44 -13.27 2.77 -18.87
C ASP A 44 -12.02 2.14 -19.53
N HIS A 45 -10.85 2.25 -18.89
CA HIS A 45 -9.62 1.58 -19.33
C HIS A 45 -9.78 0.06 -19.36
N ALA A 46 -10.31 -0.55 -18.29
CA ALA A 46 -10.54 -1.99 -18.21
C ALA A 46 -11.55 -2.47 -19.26
N ARG A 47 -12.65 -1.72 -19.47
CA ARG A 47 -13.68 -2.02 -20.47
C ARG A 47 -13.17 -1.93 -21.91
N ALA A 48 -12.13 -1.14 -22.16
CA ALA A 48 -11.41 -1.13 -23.42
C ALA A 48 -10.50 -2.36 -23.63
N GLY A 49 -10.56 -3.34 -22.71
CA GLY A 49 -9.73 -4.56 -22.74
C GLY A 49 -8.28 -4.32 -22.31
N ARG A 50 -7.98 -3.15 -21.74
CA ARG A 50 -6.61 -2.78 -21.39
C ARG A 50 -6.22 -3.27 -19.98
N PRO A 51 -4.93 -3.55 -19.73
CA PRO A 51 -4.46 -4.16 -18.49
C PRO A 51 -4.70 -3.35 -17.21
N VAL A 52 -5.28 -4.00 -16.20
CA VAL A 52 -5.37 -3.46 -14.83
C VAL A 52 -4.86 -4.50 -13.83
N LEU A 53 -4.02 -4.10 -12.88
CA LEU A 53 -3.56 -4.94 -11.77
C LEU A 53 -3.96 -4.33 -10.43
N GLY A 54 -4.68 -5.07 -9.61
CA GLY A 54 -4.89 -4.77 -8.21
C GLY A 54 -4.00 -5.61 -7.30
N ILE A 55 -3.40 -4.99 -6.29
CA ILE A 55 -2.60 -5.67 -5.26
C ILE A 55 -3.20 -5.38 -3.89
N CYS A 56 -3.51 -6.41 -3.11
CA CYS A 56 -4.09 -6.33 -1.78
C CYS A 56 -5.34 -5.42 -1.74
N GLY A 57 -5.35 -4.31 -1.00
CA GLY A 57 -6.45 -3.34 -1.03
C GLY A 57 -6.86 -2.92 -2.44
N GLY A 58 -5.91 -2.75 -3.37
CA GLY A 58 -6.20 -2.45 -4.77
C GLY A 58 -6.93 -3.58 -5.50
N PHE A 59 -6.62 -4.83 -5.19
CA PHE A 59 -7.40 -5.98 -5.68
C PHE A 59 -8.81 -5.95 -5.10
N GLN A 60 -8.95 -5.69 -3.80
CA GLN A 60 -10.26 -5.63 -3.14
C GLN A 60 -11.15 -4.53 -3.73
N MET A 61 -10.57 -3.38 -4.11
CA MET A 61 -11.26 -2.32 -4.85
C MET A 61 -11.78 -2.75 -6.22
N LEU A 62 -11.10 -3.67 -6.92
CA LEU A 62 -11.55 -4.18 -8.23
C LEU A 62 -12.75 -5.13 -8.14
N CYS A 63 -12.97 -5.74 -6.98
CA CYS A 63 -14.08 -6.65 -6.73
C CYS A 63 -15.45 -5.94 -6.83
N ARG A 64 -16.52 -6.72 -6.84
CA ARG A 64 -17.90 -6.23 -6.89
C ARG A 64 -18.33 -5.56 -5.59
N SER A 65 -17.99 -6.16 -4.45
CA SER A 65 -18.29 -5.60 -3.13
C SER A 65 -17.16 -5.82 -2.13
N ILE A 66 -17.08 -4.92 -1.16
CA ILE A 66 -16.19 -4.99 -0.01
C ILE A 66 -17.05 -4.81 1.24
N GLU A 67 -17.02 -5.78 2.14
CA GLU A 67 -17.58 -5.65 3.48
C GLU A 67 -16.43 -5.46 4.47
N ASP A 68 -16.28 -4.24 4.99
CA ASP A 68 -15.21 -3.88 5.90
C ASP A 68 -15.74 -3.33 7.22
N THR A 69 -15.84 -4.23 8.19
CA THR A 69 -16.19 -3.94 9.58
C THR A 69 -14.95 -3.85 10.48
N ILE A 70 -13.74 -3.98 9.92
CA ILE A 70 -12.50 -4.18 10.68
C ILE A 70 -11.55 -2.99 10.55
N GLU A 71 -11.18 -2.59 9.33
CA GLU A 71 -10.23 -1.49 9.11
C GLU A 71 -10.96 -0.14 9.03
N SER A 72 -12.00 -0.03 8.21
CA SER A 72 -12.80 1.20 8.08
C SER A 72 -14.04 1.26 8.97
N GLY A 73 -14.62 0.11 9.31
CA GLY A 73 -15.92 0.04 10.02
C GLY A 73 -17.12 0.50 9.18
N ALA A 74 -16.94 0.71 7.87
CA ALA A 74 -17.97 1.22 6.97
C ALA A 74 -19.06 0.18 6.63
N GLY A 75 -18.82 -1.11 6.91
CA GLY A 75 -19.72 -2.20 6.52
C GLY A 75 -19.59 -2.50 5.02
N ALA A 76 -20.72 -2.80 4.36
CA ALA A 76 -20.73 -3.15 2.95
C ALA A 76 -20.69 -1.91 2.03
N VAL A 77 -19.71 -1.87 1.14
CA VAL A 77 -19.57 -0.88 0.07
C VAL A 77 -19.44 -1.57 -1.29
N ALA A 78 -19.96 -0.95 -2.34
CA ALA A 78 -19.68 -1.39 -3.70
C ALA A 78 -18.19 -1.18 -4.02
N GLY A 79 -17.57 -2.13 -4.73
CA GLY A 79 -16.25 -1.95 -5.34
C GLY A 79 -16.35 -1.31 -6.73
N LEU A 80 -15.33 -1.50 -7.56
CA LEU A 80 -15.34 -1.06 -8.96
C LEU A 80 -16.06 -2.06 -9.89
N GLY A 81 -16.27 -3.30 -9.43
CA GLY A 81 -17.01 -4.32 -10.18
C GLY A 81 -16.31 -4.78 -11.46
N LEU A 82 -14.98 -4.77 -11.48
CA LEU A 82 -14.16 -5.25 -12.59
C LEU A 82 -13.81 -6.74 -12.47
N LEU A 83 -13.98 -7.31 -11.27
CA LEU A 83 -13.86 -8.75 -11.00
C LEU A 83 -15.16 -9.20 -10.31
N ASP A 84 -15.78 -10.28 -10.80
CA ASP A 84 -16.96 -10.88 -10.17
C ASP A 84 -16.59 -11.69 -8.93
N ALA A 85 -16.18 -10.95 -7.91
CA ALA A 85 -15.76 -11.44 -6.62
C ALA A 85 -16.24 -10.50 -5.51
N ASP A 86 -16.41 -11.04 -4.29
CA ASP A 86 -16.83 -10.28 -3.11
C ASP A 86 -15.78 -10.47 -2.00
N VAL A 87 -15.41 -9.38 -1.35
CA VAL A 87 -14.43 -9.36 -0.26
C VAL A 87 -15.12 -9.09 1.07
N VAL A 88 -14.77 -9.85 2.11
CA VAL A 88 -15.20 -9.62 3.49
C VAL A 88 -13.97 -9.54 4.39
N PHE A 89 -13.88 -8.51 5.20
CA PHE A 89 -12.80 -8.34 6.17
C PHE A 89 -13.08 -9.17 7.42
N ALA A 90 -12.10 -9.98 7.82
CA ALA A 90 -12.16 -10.77 9.03
C ALA A 90 -11.24 -10.18 10.10
N ALA A 91 -11.60 -10.33 11.38
CA ALA A 91 -10.77 -9.89 12.50
C ALA A 91 -9.36 -10.53 12.46
N ASP A 92 -9.28 -11.82 12.13
CA ASP A 92 -8.00 -12.51 11.97
C ASP A 92 -7.28 -12.08 10.68
N LYS A 93 -6.12 -11.46 10.86
CA LYS A 93 -5.21 -11.10 9.77
C LYS A 93 -4.59 -12.35 9.17
N ARG A 94 -4.71 -12.51 7.85
CA ARG A 94 -3.95 -13.49 7.06
C ARG A 94 -2.51 -13.01 6.96
N LEU A 95 -1.60 -13.82 7.49
CA LEU A 95 -0.15 -13.64 7.38
C LEU A 95 0.41 -14.91 6.74
N ARG A 96 0.97 -14.79 5.54
CA ARG A 96 1.60 -15.92 4.85
C ARG A 96 2.88 -15.46 4.20
N ARG A 97 3.97 -16.20 4.39
CA ARG A 97 5.20 -16.02 3.64
C ARG A 97 5.33 -17.15 2.64
N TRP A 98 5.78 -16.80 1.45
CA TRP A 98 6.04 -17.75 0.38
C TRP A 98 7.49 -17.64 -0.05
N GLN A 99 8.10 -18.80 -0.28
CA GLN A 99 9.53 -18.92 -0.56
C GLN A 99 9.83 -19.75 -1.81
N SER A 100 8.89 -20.57 -2.26
CA SER A 100 9.02 -21.45 -3.43
C SER A 100 7.62 -21.82 -3.96
N PRO A 101 7.46 -22.02 -5.28
CA PRO A 101 8.43 -21.71 -6.34
C PRO A 101 8.54 -20.20 -6.60
N LEU A 102 7.56 -19.42 -6.13
CA LEU A 102 7.58 -17.95 -6.16
C LEU A 102 7.73 -17.40 -4.73
N THR A 103 8.44 -16.29 -4.63
CA THR A 103 8.62 -15.56 -3.38
C THR A 103 7.59 -14.45 -3.22
N GLY A 104 7.26 -14.14 -1.97
CA GLY A 104 6.37 -13.02 -1.64
C GLY A 104 5.70 -13.24 -0.29
N TYR A 105 4.71 -12.41 0.03
CA TYR A 105 3.94 -12.56 1.26
C TYR A 105 2.53 -11.97 1.15
N GLU A 106 1.67 -12.42 2.06
CA GLU A 106 0.32 -11.90 2.25
C GLU A 106 0.20 -11.28 3.63
N ILE A 107 -0.43 -10.11 3.72
CA ILE A 107 -0.73 -9.41 4.98
C ILE A 107 -2.03 -8.64 4.85
N HIS A 108 -3.16 -9.28 5.14
CA HIS A 108 -4.48 -8.67 4.87
C HIS A 108 -5.58 -9.22 5.78
N HIS A 109 -6.63 -8.41 5.98
CA HIS A 109 -7.86 -8.84 6.63
C HIS A 109 -8.93 -9.30 5.63
N GLY A 110 -8.98 -8.65 4.45
CA GLY A 110 -9.95 -8.92 3.40
C GLY A 110 -9.77 -10.29 2.74
N ARG A 111 -10.82 -11.11 2.74
CA ARG A 111 -10.83 -12.44 2.14
C ARG A 111 -11.89 -12.52 1.07
N LEU A 112 -11.64 -13.32 0.03
CA LEU A 112 -12.68 -13.66 -0.93
C LEU A 112 -13.75 -14.51 -0.24
N ALA A 113 -14.96 -13.97 -0.14
CA ALA A 113 -16.14 -14.72 0.30
C ALA A 113 -16.80 -15.46 -0.88
N ARG A 114 -16.68 -14.89 -2.08
CA ARG A 114 -17.15 -15.47 -3.34
C ARG A 114 -16.24 -15.02 -4.48
N CYS A 115 -15.98 -15.89 -5.44
CA CYS A 115 -15.29 -15.57 -6.68
C CYS A 115 -15.84 -16.45 -7.80
N ALA A 116 -16.36 -15.84 -8.87
CA ALA A 116 -16.81 -16.55 -10.08
C ALA A 116 -15.79 -16.45 -11.24
N GLU A 117 -14.68 -15.75 -11.00
CA GLU A 117 -13.61 -15.55 -11.96
C GLU A 117 -12.61 -16.72 -11.94
N THR A 118 -11.82 -16.81 -13.00
CA THR A 118 -10.69 -17.74 -13.08
C THR A 118 -9.52 -17.26 -12.24
N GLY A 119 -8.65 -18.17 -11.81
CA GLY A 119 -7.38 -17.74 -11.24
C GLY A 119 -6.41 -17.23 -12.27
N TRP A 120 -5.36 -16.60 -11.77
CA TRP A 120 -4.37 -15.93 -12.59
C TRP A 120 -3.17 -16.84 -12.90
N PHE A 121 -2.70 -17.60 -11.92
CA PHE A 121 -1.57 -18.52 -12.07
C PHE A 121 -1.68 -19.65 -11.05
N ASP A 122 -0.91 -20.73 -11.24
CA ASP A 122 -0.93 -21.90 -10.38
C ASP A 122 0.36 -22.04 -9.57
N ILE A 123 0.23 -22.48 -8.33
CA ILE A 123 1.34 -22.90 -7.47
C ILE A 123 0.98 -24.27 -6.92
N ASP A 124 1.80 -25.28 -7.20
CA ASP A 124 1.60 -26.66 -6.69
C ASP A 124 0.19 -27.22 -6.98
N SER A 125 -0.36 -26.90 -8.15
CA SER A 125 -1.74 -27.23 -8.58
C SER A 125 -2.86 -26.50 -7.82
N GLU A 126 -2.51 -25.52 -7.00
CA GLU A 126 -3.46 -24.57 -6.41
C GLU A 126 -3.53 -23.30 -7.25
N VAL A 127 -4.76 -22.95 -7.61
CA VAL A 127 -5.08 -21.72 -8.34
C VAL A 127 -4.90 -20.51 -7.43
N GLN A 128 -4.14 -19.51 -7.89
CA GLN A 128 -3.81 -18.30 -7.14
C GLN A 128 -4.14 -17.04 -7.93
N GLY A 129 -4.36 -15.94 -7.19
CA GLY A 129 -4.82 -14.69 -7.77
C GLY A 129 -6.20 -14.81 -8.44
N VAL A 130 -6.65 -13.72 -9.04
CA VAL A 130 -7.93 -13.65 -9.77
C VAL A 130 -7.71 -12.92 -11.07
N ARG A 131 -8.36 -13.38 -12.14
CA ARG A 131 -8.26 -12.79 -13.47
C ARG A 131 -9.60 -12.79 -14.19
N SER A 132 -9.92 -11.65 -14.80
CA SER A 132 -10.98 -11.50 -15.80
C SER A 132 -10.45 -10.73 -17.01
N GLY A 133 -10.28 -11.39 -18.16
CA GLY A 133 -9.66 -10.78 -19.34
C GLY A 133 -8.24 -10.26 -19.08
N ALA A 134 -8.05 -8.93 -19.15
CA ALA A 134 -6.80 -8.24 -18.83
C ALA A 134 -6.81 -7.57 -17.44
N VAL A 135 -7.79 -7.87 -16.59
CA VAL A 135 -7.86 -7.41 -15.20
C VAL A 135 -7.32 -8.52 -14.30
N PHE A 136 -6.37 -8.17 -13.44
CA PHE A 136 -5.64 -9.08 -12.55
C PHE A 136 -5.75 -8.60 -11.11
N GLY A 137 -5.89 -9.53 -10.17
CA GLY A 137 -5.99 -9.26 -8.74
C GLY A 137 -5.17 -10.26 -7.93
N THR A 138 -4.45 -9.79 -6.91
CA THR A 138 -3.75 -10.67 -5.98
C THR A 138 -3.59 -10.04 -4.60
N HIS A 139 -3.59 -10.85 -3.55
CA HIS A 139 -3.17 -10.42 -2.20
C HIS A 139 -1.66 -10.56 -1.97
N TRP A 140 -0.93 -11.11 -2.95
CA TRP A 140 0.45 -11.51 -2.80
C TRP A 140 1.41 -10.35 -3.10
N HIS A 141 1.93 -9.73 -2.05
CA HIS A 141 2.96 -8.71 -2.13
C HIS A 141 4.31 -9.34 -2.52
N GLY A 142 5.09 -8.63 -3.34
CA GLY A 142 6.38 -9.13 -3.85
C GLY A 142 6.27 -10.13 -4.99
N LEU A 143 5.06 -10.50 -5.44
CA LEU A 143 4.88 -11.42 -6.57
C LEU A 143 5.64 -10.98 -7.82
N LEU A 144 5.60 -9.68 -8.14
CA LEU A 144 6.32 -9.12 -9.29
C LEU A 144 7.82 -8.95 -9.05
N ASP A 145 8.36 -9.25 -7.87
CA ASP A 145 9.81 -9.32 -7.66
C ASP A 145 10.42 -10.56 -8.31
N ASN A 146 9.62 -11.61 -8.51
CA ASN A 146 10.04 -12.81 -9.22
C ASN A 146 10.23 -12.48 -10.69
N ASP A 147 11.48 -12.48 -11.15
CA ASP A 147 11.86 -11.91 -12.44
C ASP A 147 11.17 -12.62 -13.61
N ASP A 148 11.18 -13.95 -13.64
CA ASP A 148 10.58 -14.73 -14.73
C ASP A 148 9.06 -14.56 -14.79
N PHE A 149 8.40 -14.59 -13.63
CA PHE A 149 6.96 -14.33 -13.54
C PHE A 149 6.61 -12.93 -14.05
N ARG A 150 7.33 -11.90 -13.55
CA ARG A 150 7.13 -10.52 -13.97
C ARG A 150 7.35 -10.34 -15.46
N ARG A 151 8.40 -10.94 -16.03
CA ARG A 151 8.70 -10.87 -17.46
C ARG A 151 7.59 -11.52 -18.29
N ALA A 152 7.20 -12.75 -17.96
CA ALA A 152 6.12 -13.45 -18.66
C ALA A 152 4.81 -12.65 -18.61
N TRP A 153 4.47 -12.08 -17.45
CA TRP A 153 3.28 -11.25 -17.31
C TRP A 153 3.37 -9.92 -18.07
N LEU A 154 4.51 -9.21 -18.04
CA LEU A 154 4.69 -7.96 -18.79
C LEU A 154 4.60 -8.18 -20.30
N THR A 155 5.01 -9.33 -20.83
CA THR A 155 4.77 -9.71 -22.23
C THR A 155 3.27 -9.80 -22.53
N GLN A 156 2.47 -10.40 -21.63
CA GLN A 156 1.01 -10.46 -21.78
C GLN A 156 0.37 -9.06 -21.70
N VAL A 157 0.83 -8.22 -20.77
CA VAL A 157 0.39 -6.82 -20.63
C VAL A 157 0.67 -6.04 -21.91
N ALA A 158 1.88 -6.15 -22.46
CA ALA A 158 2.25 -5.48 -23.70
C ALA A 158 1.38 -5.91 -24.88
N ALA A 159 1.10 -7.22 -25.01
CA ALA A 159 0.21 -7.73 -26.05
C ALA A 159 -1.22 -7.18 -25.90
N ALA A 160 -1.78 -7.20 -24.69
CA ALA A 160 -3.11 -6.66 -24.39
C ALA A 160 -3.19 -5.14 -24.59
N ALA A 161 -2.10 -4.41 -24.36
CA ALA A 161 -1.99 -2.98 -24.63
C ALA A 161 -1.68 -2.64 -26.11
N GLY A 162 -1.59 -3.64 -27.01
CA GLY A 162 -1.29 -3.42 -28.42
C GLY A 162 0.15 -2.99 -28.71
N ARG A 163 1.10 -3.28 -27.81
CA ARG A 163 2.51 -2.92 -27.92
C ARG A 163 3.33 -4.03 -28.59
N SER A 164 3.17 -4.18 -29.91
CA SER A 164 3.82 -5.22 -30.71
C SER A 164 5.36 -5.13 -30.77
N GLY A 165 5.94 -3.97 -30.48
CA GLY A 165 7.40 -3.76 -30.42
C GLY A 165 8.00 -3.82 -29.01
N PHE A 166 7.26 -4.29 -28.01
CA PHE A 166 7.75 -4.37 -26.64
C PHE A 166 8.84 -5.43 -26.52
N VAL A 167 10.00 -5.03 -25.98
CA VAL A 167 11.13 -5.91 -25.69
C VAL A 167 11.32 -5.98 -24.18
N ILE A 168 11.31 -7.20 -23.64
CA ILE A 168 11.60 -7.46 -22.23
C ILE A 168 13.06 -7.11 -21.93
N ALA A 169 13.32 -6.51 -20.78
CA ALA A 169 14.68 -6.26 -20.33
C ALA A 169 15.27 -7.52 -19.66
N ASP A 170 16.09 -8.27 -20.41
CA ASP A 170 16.55 -9.61 -20.03
C ASP A 170 17.54 -9.66 -18.85
N GLY A 171 18.03 -8.52 -18.37
CA GLY A 171 18.99 -8.42 -17.25
C GLY A 171 18.45 -7.83 -15.96
N VAL A 172 17.15 -7.52 -15.86
CA VAL A 172 16.61 -6.94 -14.63
C VAL A 172 16.43 -8.04 -13.58
N ASN A 173 17.22 -7.93 -12.51
CA ASN A 173 17.05 -8.69 -11.27
C ASN A 173 16.58 -7.74 -10.16
N VAL A 174 15.34 -7.91 -9.70
CA VAL A 174 14.74 -6.99 -8.70
C VAL A 174 15.34 -7.17 -7.32
N ALA A 175 15.64 -8.42 -6.91
CA ALA A 175 16.28 -8.68 -5.62
C ALA A 175 17.65 -7.98 -5.53
N ALA A 176 18.51 -8.18 -6.53
CA ALA A 176 19.83 -7.55 -6.58
C ALA A 176 19.75 -6.01 -6.61
N ARG A 177 18.77 -5.43 -7.32
CA ARG A 177 18.55 -3.98 -7.31
C ARG A 177 18.11 -3.45 -5.95
N ARG A 178 17.26 -4.19 -5.25
CA ARG A 178 16.83 -3.85 -3.89
C ARG A 178 17.99 -3.91 -2.93
N ASP A 179 18.78 -4.98 -2.98
CA ASP A 179 19.97 -5.14 -2.13
C ASP A 179 20.95 -3.98 -2.36
N ALA A 180 21.25 -3.64 -3.61
CA ALA A 180 22.11 -2.49 -3.93
C ALA A 180 21.55 -1.14 -3.42
N GLN A 181 20.23 -0.96 -3.38
CA GLN A 181 19.63 0.25 -2.79
C GLN A 181 19.75 0.26 -1.26
N LEU A 182 19.58 -0.89 -0.61
CA LEU A 182 19.77 -1.02 0.84
C LEU A 182 21.23 -0.79 1.23
N ASP A 183 22.17 -1.33 0.45
CA ASP A 183 23.61 -1.11 0.63
C ASP A 183 23.94 0.38 0.50
N LEU A 184 23.43 1.06 -0.53
CA LEU A 184 23.61 2.50 -0.69
C LEU A 184 23.06 3.29 0.52
N MET A 185 21.88 2.92 1.03
CA MET A 185 21.33 3.55 2.24
C MET A 185 22.21 3.29 3.46
N ALA A 186 22.73 2.07 3.62
CA ALA A 186 23.62 1.71 4.72
C ALA A 186 24.95 2.48 4.64
N ASP A 187 25.51 2.66 3.45
CA ASP A 187 26.73 3.44 3.22
C ASP A 187 26.52 4.92 3.55
N LEU A 188 25.39 5.49 3.13
CA LEU A 188 25.03 6.88 3.45
C LEU A 188 24.87 7.08 4.96
N LEU A 189 24.20 6.16 5.65
CA LEU A 189 24.07 6.21 7.10
C LEU A 189 25.43 6.09 7.78
N THR A 190 26.27 5.14 7.36
CA THR A 190 27.60 4.93 7.95
C THR A 190 28.52 6.13 7.73
N SER A 191 28.39 6.81 6.59
CA SER A 191 29.24 7.95 6.23
C SER A 191 28.79 9.27 6.86
N HIS A 192 27.51 9.42 7.17
CA HIS A 192 26.93 10.71 7.56
C HIS A 192 26.21 10.70 8.92
N VAL A 193 26.07 9.54 9.56
CA VAL A 193 25.46 9.40 10.89
C VAL A 193 26.45 8.73 11.82
N ASP A 194 26.54 9.21 13.06
CA ASP A 194 27.21 8.45 14.12
C ASP A 194 26.32 7.26 14.52
N VAL A 195 26.39 6.20 13.71
CA VAL A 195 25.61 4.97 13.91
C VAL A 195 25.87 4.39 15.29
N LYS A 196 27.09 4.52 15.82
CA LYS A 196 27.44 4.03 17.16
C LYS A 196 26.72 4.81 18.25
N ALA A 197 26.64 6.14 18.15
CA ALA A 197 25.89 6.97 19.09
C ALA A 197 24.38 6.63 19.05
N VAL A 198 23.81 6.47 17.86
CA VAL A 198 22.39 6.09 17.69
C VAL A 198 22.11 4.72 18.31
N LEU A 199 22.93 3.71 18.02
CA LEU A 199 22.80 2.39 18.64
C LEU A 199 23.02 2.43 20.16
N GLY A 200 23.89 3.32 20.63
CA GLY A 200 24.10 3.58 22.06
C GLY A 200 22.85 4.08 22.78
N LEU A 201 22.03 4.91 22.13
CA LEU A 201 20.75 5.39 22.68
C LEU A 201 19.73 4.26 22.88
N LEU A 202 19.79 3.21 22.05
CA LEU A 202 18.89 2.06 22.15
C LEU A 202 19.32 1.05 23.23
N ALA A 203 20.59 1.06 23.61
CA ALA A 203 21.18 0.10 24.55
C ALA A 203 20.99 0.48 26.02
N GLY A 204 20.62 1.73 26.32
CA GLY A 204 20.40 2.23 27.66
C GLY A 204 18.94 2.61 27.95
N PRO A 205 18.57 2.84 29.22
CA PRO A 205 17.30 3.51 29.52
C PRO A 205 17.26 4.88 28.83
N PRO A 206 16.07 5.39 28.45
CA PRO A 206 15.94 6.69 27.81
C PRO A 206 16.69 7.74 28.63
N PRO A 207 17.50 8.62 28.01
CA PRO A 207 18.24 9.64 28.74
C PRO A 207 17.26 10.47 29.56
N GLN A 208 17.66 10.88 30.77
CA GLN A 208 16.84 11.81 31.55
C GLN A 208 16.71 13.10 30.75
N LEU A 209 15.52 13.35 30.22
CA LEU A 209 15.21 14.60 29.54
C LEU A 209 15.28 15.72 30.57
N PRO A 210 15.93 16.85 30.25
CA PRO A 210 15.87 18.02 31.11
C PRO A 210 14.40 18.43 31.24
N TYR A 211 13.89 18.43 32.47
CA TYR A 211 12.57 18.95 32.77
C TYR A 211 12.73 20.37 33.33
N LEU A 212 11.93 21.30 32.80
CA LEU A 212 11.81 22.64 33.37
C LEU A 212 10.83 22.57 34.55
N VAL A 213 11.35 22.72 35.76
CA VAL A 213 10.51 22.98 36.93
C VAL A 213 10.23 24.47 36.96
N SER A 214 8.97 24.86 36.80
CA SER A 214 8.53 26.21 37.15
C SER A 214 7.95 26.17 38.57
N GLU A 215 8.57 26.90 39.49
CA GLU A 215 8.02 27.14 40.82
C GLU A 215 7.32 28.49 40.83
N LEU A 216 6.04 28.49 41.21
CA LEU A 216 5.28 29.72 41.40
C LEU A 216 5.66 30.31 42.77
N ARG A 217 6.60 31.25 42.79
CA ARG A 217 6.89 32.03 44.01
C ARG A 217 5.71 32.97 44.28
N VAL A 218 4.85 32.59 45.21
CA VAL A 218 3.88 33.51 45.81
C VAL A 218 4.67 34.44 46.73
N TYR A 219 4.93 35.67 46.26
CA TYR A 219 5.40 36.72 47.15
C TYR A 219 4.26 37.04 48.13
N GLY A 220 4.44 36.65 49.39
CA GLY A 220 3.56 37.02 50.49
C GLY A 220 3.65 38.52 50.75
N GLY A 221 2.89 39.31 50.00
CA GLY A 221 2.36 40.57 50.49
C GLY A 221 1.10 40.25 51.28
N ALA A 222 1.05 40.65 52.55
CA ALA A 222 -0.20 40.60 53.32
C ALA A 222 -1.28 41.33 52.53
N VAL A 223 -2.32 40.61 52.13
CA VAL A 223 -3.55 41.18 51.56
C VAL A 223 -4.64 41.01 52.60
N ASP A 224 -4.76 42.00 53.47
CA ASP A 224 -6.02 42.25 54.15
C ASP A 224 -6.92 43.02 53.19
N GLY A 225 -8.00 42.36 52.75
CA GLY A 225 -9.21 43.02 52.28
C GLY A 225 -9.45 43.05 50.77
N ALA A 226 -10.51 42.35 50.35
CA ALA A 226 -11.22 42.38 49.07
C ALA A 226 -10.51 41.72 47.87
N GLY A 227 -11.11 40.61 47.42
CA GLY A 227 -10.54 39.71 46.43
C GLY A 227 -10.56 40.23 45.00
N HIS A 228 -9.61 39.74 44.20
CA HIS A 228 -9.68 39.65 42.74
C HIS A 228 -8.83 38.46 42.26
N ALA A 229 -9.34 37.77 41.24
CA ALA A 229 -8.69 36.65 40.58
C ALA A 229 -7.37 37.09 39.92
N GLY A 230 -6.26 36.54 40.40
CA GLY A 230 -4.93 36.77 39.83
C GLY A 230 -4.69 35.87 38.62
N TRP A 231 -4.47 36.47 37.45
CA TRP A 231 -3.95 35.78 36.27
C TRP A 231 -2.44 35.57 36.43
N ALA A 232 -1.97 34.35 36.20
CA ALA A 232 -0.54 34.05 36.11
C ALA A 232 -0.03 34.40 34.69
N VAL A 233 0.99 35.26 34.62
CA VAL A 233 1.77 35.48 33.40
C VAL A 233 2.96 34.54 33.43
N ILE A 234 3.06 33.66 32.43
CA ILE A 234 4.22 32.81 32.19
C ILE A 234 5.20 33.61 31.30
N ARG A 235 6.44 33.80 31.76
CA ARG A 235 7.57 34.17 30.89
C ARG A 235 8.39 32.91 30.60
#